data_AF-A0A3N5RM00-F1
#
_entry.id   AF-A0A3N5RM00-F1
#
_cell.length_a   1.000
_cell.length_b   1.000
_cell.length_c   1.000
_cell.angle_alpha   90.00
_cell.angle_beta   90.00
_cell.angle_gamma   90.00
#
_symmetry.space_group_name_H-M   'P 1'
#
loop_
_entity.id
_entity.type
_entity.pdbx_description
1 polymer ?
#
loop_
_entity_poly.entity_id
_entity_poly.type
_entity_poly.pdbx_seq_one_letter_code
_entity_poly.pdbx_strand_id
1 'polypeptide(L)'
;MIGKPQKLDWIRAGDRIYVNHPVKGEVMAHVLGRILYVELWQRTRGPQSPWVPTGNSFAGFWLEGNIFLLNWQTRIYLLDESAQLSDPEIQRDFAPHAKKFAQSDQTAEVFFAYPPAMWKIEDIGKFQVEEVDGEGFRLRPGAVGRFIHASGHESRALVLEDYEGGGGGEDTVWTGYMIGEDAVRKE
;
A
#
# COMPACT_ATOMS: atom_id res chain seq x y z
N MET A 1 -7.21 22.70 -8.25
CA MET A 1 -7.04 22.21 -6.87
C MET A 1 -5.57 21.85 -6.73
N ILE A 2 -4.86 22.49 -5.81
CA ILE A 2 -3.45 22.18 -5.55
C ILE A 2 -3.47 20.96 -4.62
N GLY A 3 -3.05 19.80 -5.11
CA GLY A 3 -2.92 18.59 -4.30
C GLY A 3 -2.00 18.85 -3.12
N LYS A 4 -2.28 18.23 -1.97
CA LYS A 4 -1.34 18.29 -0.83
C LYS A 4 -0.01 17.66 -1.26
N PRO A 5 1.15 18.19 -0.81
CA PRO A 5 2.43 17.56 -1.09
C PRO A 5 2.38 16.11 -0.61
N GLN A 6 2.79 15.19 -1.49
CA GLN A 6 2.94 13.80 -1.14
C GLN A 6 4.06 13.70 -0.09
N LYS A 7 3.81 13.02 1.04
CA LYS A 7 4.90 12.72 1.98
C LYS A 7 5.98 11.93 1.24
N LEU A 8 7.25 12.20 1.54
CA LEU A 8 8.39 11.55 0.89
C LEU A 8 8.50 11.82 -0.63
N ASP A 9 7.89 12.90 -1.13
CA ASP A 9 7.98 13.33 -2.54
C ASP A 9 9.38 13.73 -3.01
N TRP A 10 10.37 13.75 -2.11
CA TRP A 10 11.77 14.01 -2.42
C TRP A 10 12.54 12.75 -2.85
N ILE A 11 12.01 11.54 -2.58
CA ILE A 11 12.67 10.27 -2.90
C ILE A 11 12.55 9.97 -4.41
N ARG A 12 13.66 9.63 -5.05
CA ARG A 12 13.74 9.24 -6.47
C ARG A 12 14.36 7.85 -6.62
N ALA A 13 14.07 7.18 -7.74
CA ALA A 13 14.81 5.97 -8.11
C ALA A 13 16.30 6.32 -8.30
N GLY A 14 17.18 5.45 -7.78
CA GLY A 14 18.63 5.68 -7.71
C GLY A 14 19.12 6.38 -6.44
N ASP A 15 18.24 6.97 -5.63
CA ASP A 15 18.63 7.58 -4.36
C ASP A 15 19.11 6.53 -3.35
N ARG A 16 19.82 7.02 -2.34
CA ARG A 16 20.09 6.30 -1.10
C ARG A 16 19.39 7.01 0.04
N ILE A 17 18.73 6.23 0.88
CA ILE A 17 18.00 6.73 2.04
C ILE A 17 18.37 5.93 3.28
N TYR A 18 18.23 6.55 4.45
CA TYR A 18 18.20 5.85 5.71
C TYR A 18 16.75 5.66 6.16
N VAL A 19 16.44 4.46 6.63
CA VAL A 19 15.15 4.11 7.20
C VAL A 19 15.37 3.44 8.55
N ASN A 20 14.73 3.96 9.60
CA ASN A 20 14.74 3.35 10.93
C ASN A 20 13.72 2.22 10.99
N HIS A 21 14.21 0.98 10.83
CA HIS A 21 13.41 -0.22 10.95
C HIS A 21 13.17 -0.55 12.43
N PRO A 22 11.92 -0.81 12.88
CA PRO A 22 11.61 -1.04 14.30
C PRO A 22 12.40 -2.17 14.97
N VAL A 23 12.67 -3.26 14.24
CA VAL A 23 13.48 -4.40 14.72
C VAL A 23 14.96 -4.35 14.33
N LYS A 24 15.29 -4.00 13.07
CA LYS A 24 16.65 -4.07 12.53
C LYS A 24 17.50 -2.82 12.83
N GLY A 25 16.89 -1.76 13.39
CA GLY A 25 17.55 -0.47 13.60
C GLY A 25 17.65 0.33 12.30
N GLU A 26 18.61 1.25 12.25
CA GLU A 26 18.84 2.07 11.07
C GLU A 26 19.36 1.22 9.91
N VAL A 27 18.65 1.26 8.79
CA VAL A 27 19.00 0.58 7.54
C VAL A 27 19.24 1.64 6.48
N MET A 28 20.39 1.57 5.81
CA MET A 28 20.60 2.31 4.58
C MET A 28 20.16 1.43 3.41
N ALA A 29 19.35 1.96 2.50
CA ALA A 29 18.89 1.23 1.33
C ALA A 29 18.97 2.09 0.07
N HIS A 30 19.31 1.44 -1.05
CA HIS A 30 19.13 2.01 -2.38
C HIS A 30 17.67 1.95 -2.79
N VAL A 31 17.16 3.03 -3.37
CA VAL A 31 15.82 3.08 -3.97
C VAL A 31 15.93 2.54 -5.38
N LEU A 32 15.47 1.31 -5.59
CA LEU A 32 15.54 0.64 -6.88
C LEU A 32 14.46 1.17 -7.83
N GLY A 33 13.27 1.49 -7.31
CA GLY A 33 12.22 2.07 -8.11
C GLY A 33 11.17 2.80 -7.29
N ARG A 34 10.32 3.54 -8.01
CA ARG A 34 9.23 4.34 -7.47
C ARG A 34 7.97 4.06 -8.27
N ILE A 35 6.86 3.93 -7.57
CA ILE A 35 5.52 3.83 -8.14
C ILE A 35 4.65 4.95 -7.59
N LEU A 36 3.91 5.61 -8.47
CA LEU A 36 2.94 6.65 -8.12
C LEU A 36 1.54 6.10 -8.33
N TYR A 37 0.74 6.18 -7.27
CA TYR A 37 -0.66 5.80 -7.26
C TYR A 37 -1.53 7.04 -7.19
N VAL A 38 -2.57 7.10 -8.02
CA VAL A 38 -3.65 8.08 -7.91
C VAL A 38 -4.83 7.43 -7.20
N GLU A 39 -5.31 8.07 -6.15
CA GLU A 39 -6.46 7.59 -5.40
C GLU A 39 -7.76 7.76 -6.21
N LEU A 40 -8.59 6.72 -6.20
CA LEU A 40 -9.87 6.67 -6.89
C LEU A 40 -11.02 6.62 -5.88
N TRP A 41 -12.09 7.36 -6.16
CA TRP A 41 -13.35 7.29 -5.41
C TRP A 41 -14.56 7.19 -6.34
N GLN A 42 -15.68 6.77 -5.77
CA GLN A 42 -16.99 6.94 -6.39
C GLN A 42 -17.70 8.13 -5.73
N ARG A 43 -18.15 9.10 -6.53
CA ARG A 43 -18.93 10.25 -6.03
C ARG A 43 -20.25 9.83 -5.40
N THR A 44 -20.82 8.72 -5.88
CA THR A 44 -22.02 8.10 -5.33
C THR A 44 -21.77 6.60 -5.27
N ARG A 45 -22.13 5.94 -4.17
CA ARG A 45 -21.93 4.49 -4.06
C ARG A 45 -22.83 3.76 -5.03
N GLY A 46 -22.26 2.83 -5.78
CA GLY A 46 -23.03 1.92 -6.60
C GLY A 46 -22.21 1.27 -7.71
N PRO A 47 -22.62 0.10 -8.19
CA PRO A 47 -21.88 -0.62 -9.23
C PRO A 47 -21.79 0.14 -10.56
N GLN A 48 -22.68 1.10 -10.79
CA GLN A 48 -22.73 1.91 -12.01
C GLN A 48 -22.05 3.28 -11.86
N SER A 49 -21.63 3.67 -10.66
CA SER A 49 -20.91 4.93 -10.49
C SER A 49 -19.47 4.77 -10.97
N PRO A 50 -18.96 5.66 -11.83
CA PRO A 50 -17.57 5.58 -12.25
C PRO A 50 -16.64 5.84 -11.05
N TRP A 51 -15.51 5.13 -11.05
CA TRP A 51 -14.35 5.47 -10.25
C TRP A 51 -13.62 6.62 -10.93
N VAL A 52 -13.36 7.69 -10.20
CA VAL A 52 -12.68 8.88 -10.73
C VAL A 52 -11.52 9.26 -9.82
N PRO A 53 -10.46 9.91 -10.33
CA PRO A 53 -9.40 10.45 -9.49
C PRO A 53 -9.91 11.44 -8.44
N THR A 54 -9.38 11.35 -7.21
CA THR A 54 -9.63 12.32 -6.15
C THR A 54 -8.75 13.57 -6.28
N GLY A 55 -7.63 13.45 -7.02
CA GLY A 55 -6.55 14.44 -7.05
C GLY A 55 -5.49 14.25 -5.96
N ASN A 56 -5.62 13.21 -5.13
CA ASN A 56 -4.57 12.77 -4.22
C ASN A 56 -3.69 11.73 -4.90
N SER A 57 -2.38 11.82 -4.66
CA SER A 57 -1.40 10.83 -5.13
C SER A 57 -0.51 10.34 -4.00
N PHE A 58 -0.17 9.06 -4.05
CA PHE A 58 0.55 8.29 -3.02
C PHE A 58 1.69 7.50 -3.66
N ALA A 59 2.75 7.23 -2.92
CA ALA A 59 3.98 6.68 -3.50
C ALA A 59 4.40 5.41 -2.80
N GLY A 60 4.80 4.44 -3.59
CA GLY A 60 5.54 3.27 -3.16
C GLY A 60 6.99 3.36 -3.64
N PHE A 61 7.92 2.83 -2.85
CA PHE A 61 9.33 2.77 -3.18
C PHE A 61 9.83 1.35 -2.97
N TRP A 62 10.37 0.77 -4.03
CA TRP A 62 11.05 -0.52 -3.94
C TRP A 62 12.48 -0.28 -3.51
N LEU A 63 12.85 -0.79 -2.34
CA LEU A 63 14.17 -0.64 -1.78
C LEU A 63 14.97 -1.92 -1.94
N GLU A 64 16.29 -1.78 -1.98
CA GLU A 64 17.21 -2.91 -1.92
C GLU A 64 16.91 -3.81 -0.71
N GLY A 65 17.03 -5.13 -0.89
CA GLY A 65 16.72 -6.10 0.16
C GLY A 65 15.26 -6.54 0.22
N ASN A 66 14.48 -6.32 -0.85
CA ASN A 66 13.06 -6.68 -0.95
C ASN A 66 12.19 -5.99 0.12
N ILE A 67 12.46 -4.69 0.31
CA ILE A 67 11.70 -3.85 1.24
C ILE A 67 10.83 -2.91 0.42
N PHE A 68 9.55 -2.85 0.74
CA PHE A 68 8.60 -1.94 0.14
C PHE A 68 8.23 -0.83 1.14
N LEU A 69 8.65 0.40 0.83
CA LEU A 69 8.29 1.59 1.59
C LEU A 69 7.07 2.23 0.92
N LEU A 70 5.92 2.18 1.58
CA LEU A 70 4.65 2.69 1.04
C LEU A 70 4.18 3.90 1.86
N ASN A 71 4.02 5.04 1.20
CA ASN A 71 3.26 6.17 1.71
C ASN A 71 1.84 6.12 1.14
N TRP A 72 0.85 5.92 2.00
CA TRP A 72 -0.57 5.94 1.66
C TRP A 72 -1.35 6.84 2.62
N GLN A 73 -1.98 7.89 2.09
CA GLN A 73 -2.66 8.93 2.87
C GLN A 73 -1.74 9.56 3.92
N THR A 74 -2.00 9.31 5.21
CA THR A 74 -1.20 9.83 6.33
C THR A 74 -0.22 8.79 6.87
N ARG A 75 -0.28 7.55 6.37
CA ARG A 75 0.40 6.37 6.89
C ARG A 75 1.63 6.05 6.05
N ILE A 76 2.70 5.65 6.73
CA ILE A 76 3.92 5.18 6.09
C ILE A 76 4.18 3.77 6.57
N TYR A 77 4.39 2.86 5.64
CA TYR A 77 4.62 1.44 5.88
C TYR A 77 6.02 1.07 5.42
N LEU A 78 6.75 0.36 6.27
CA LEU A 78 7.97 -0.35 5.93
C LEU A 78 7.66 -1.84 5.91
N LEU A 79 7.52 -2.39 4.71
CA LEU A 79 7.06 -3.75 4.47
C LEU A 79 8.24 -4.58 4.00
N ASP A 80 8.56 -5.68 4.67
CA ASP A 80 9.79 -6.44 4.45
C ASP A 80 9.56 -7.95 4.27
N GLU A 81 8.31 -8.36 4.30
CA GLU A 81 7.85 -9.71 4.00
C GLU A 81 6.72 -9.61 2.96
N SER A 82 6.74 -10.49 1.96
CA SER A 82 5.71 -10.53 0.91
C SER A 82 5.36 -11.95 0.51
N ALA A 83 4.10 -12.18 0.19
CA ALA A 83 3.64 -13.40 -0.46
C ALA A 83 2.70 -13.04 -1.62
N GLN A 84 2.92 -13.68 -2.77
CA GLN A 84 1.95 -13.65 -3.86
C GLN A 84 0.70 -14.41 -3.42
N LEU A 85 -0.45 -13.88 -3.78
CA LEU A 85 -1.74 -14.51 -3.54
C LEU A 85 -2.47 -14.73 -4.86
N SER A 86 -3.32 -15.75 -4.86
CA SER A 86 -4.28 -16.00 -5.92
C SER A 86 -5.65 -15.41 -5.59
N ASP A 87 -6.47 -15.16 -6.61
CA ASP A 87 -7.85 -14.72 -6.44
C ASP A 87 -8.62 -15.56 -5.39
N PRO A 88 -8.57 -16.91 -5.40
CA PRO A 88 -9.29 -17.72 -4.39
C PRO A 88 -8.80 -17.47 -2.96
N GLU A 89 -7.50 -17.21 -2.76
CA GLU A 89 -6.95 -16.90 -1.44
C GLU A 89 -7.45 -15.54 -0.96
N ILE A 90 -7.47 -14.53 -1.83
CA ILE A 90 -8.01 -13.21 -1.52
C ILE A 90 -9.51 -13.28 -1.19
N GLN A 91 -10.27 -14.04 -1.97
CA GLN A 91 -11.70 -14.24 -1.73
C GLN A 91 -11.99 -14.98 -0.42
N ARG A 92 -11.11 -15.88 -0.01
CA ARG A 92 -11.24 -16.64 1.23
C ARG A 92 -10.84 -15.80 2.45
N ASP A 93 -9.66 -15.19 2.41
CA ASP A 93 -8.97 -14.67 3.60
C ASP A 93 -9.20 -13.18 3.83
N PHE A 94 -9.54 -12.40 2.79
CA PHE A 94 -9.62 -10.93 2.89
C PHE A 94 -10.99 -10.38 2.51
N ALA A 95 -11.58 -10.86 1.40
CA ALA A 95 -12.80 -10.28 0.83
C ALA A 95 -14.01 -10.22 1.80
N PRO A 96 -14.29 -11.22 2.65
CA PRO A 96 -15.40 -11.16 3.59
C PRO A 96 -15.24 -10.03 4.61
N HIS A 97 -14.02 -9.82 5.11
CA HIS A 97 -13.68 -8.80 6.09
C HIS A 97 -13.67 -7.41 5.46
N ALA A 98 -13.10 -7.29 4.27
CA ALA A 98 -13.10 -6.07 3.48
C ALA A 98 -14.53 -5.58 3.19
N LYS A 99 -15.42 -6.50 2.80
CA LYS A 99 -16.83 -6.22 2.55
C LYS A 99 -17.54 -5.73 3.82
N LYS A 100 -17.31 -6.40 4.96
CA LYS A 100 -17.87 -5.99 6.25
C LYS A 100 -17.45 -4.57 6.63
N PHE A 101 -16.17 -4.24 6.46
CA PHE A 101 -15.65 -2.90 6.73
C PHE A 101 -16.26 -1.85 5.80
N ALA A 102 -16.29 -2.10 4.49
CA ALA A 102 -16.85 -1.18 3.51
C ALA A 102 -18.37 -0.91 3.69
N GLN A 103 -19.13 -1.94 4.09
CA GLN A 103 -20.56 -1.83 4.40
C GLN A 103 -20.85 -0.96 5.63
N SER A 104 -19.88 -0.83 6.54
CA SER A 104 -19.97 0.03 7.72
C SER A 104 -19.52 1.46 7.47
N ASP A 105 -19.41 1.89 6.21
CA ASP A 105 -18.82 3.18 5.86
C ASP A 105 -17.40 3.38 6.42
N GLN A 106 -16.65 2.27 6.56
CA GLN A 106 -15.31 2.23 7.15
C GLN A 106 -15.24 2.69 8.62
N THR A 107 -16.35 2.59 9.36
CA THR A 107 -16.39 3.00 10.78
C THR A 107 -16.39 1.83 11.76
N ALA A 108 -16.69 0.60 11.32
CA ALA A 108 -16.67 -0.56 12.21
C ALA A 108 -15.26 -1.08 12.44
N GLU A 109 -15.00 -1.59 13.65
CA GLU A 109 -13.79 -2.36 13.92
C GLU A 109 -13.93 -3.77 13.35
N VAL A 110 -13.15 -4.09 12.32
CA VAL A 110 -13.15 -5.41 11.69
C VAL A 110 -11.79 -6.06 11.89
N PHE A 111 -11.80 -7.19 12.59
CA PHE A 111 -10.63 -8.01 12.84
C PHE A 111 -10.68 -9.30 12.02
N PHE A 112 -9.51 -9.80 11.62
CA PHE A 112 -9.37 -11.06 10.91
C PHE A 112 -8.03 -11.74 11.25
N ALA A 113 -8.02 -13.07 11.15
CA ALA A 113 -6.82 -13.87 11.35
C ALA A 113 -6.13 -14.06 10.01
N TYR A 114 -4.85 -13.72 9.94
CA TYR A 114 -3.99 -14.03 8.79
C TYR A 114 -2.56 -14.20 9.32
N PRO A 115 -1.83 -15.29 8.99
CA PRO A 115 -0.52 -15.53 9.58
C PRO A 115 0.41 -14.30 9.48
N PRO A 116 1.17 -13.96 10.54
CA PRO A 116 1.28 -14.67 11.82
C PRO A 116 0.33 -14.18 12.92
N ALA A 117 -0.61 -13.26 12.64
CA ALA A 117 -1.29 -12.48 13.68
C ALA A 117 -2.80 -12.30 13.47
N MET A 118 -3.40 -11.57 14.41
CA MET A 118 -4.71 -10.94 14.23
C MET A 118 -4.52 -9.52 13.74
N TRP A 119 -5.31 -9.13 12.75
CA TRP A 119 -5.20 -7.84 12.08
C TRP A 119 -6.51 -7.08 12.19
N LYS A 120 -6.42 -5.77 12.42
CA LYS A 120 -7.54 -4.83 12.38
C LYS A 120 -7.48 -4.08 11.05
N ILE A 121 -8.56 -4.10 10.26
CA ILE A 121 -8.65 -3.29 9.04
C ILE A 121 -8.68 -1.80 9.41
N GLU A 122 -7.82 -1.01 8.78
CA GLU A 122 -7.65 0.43 9.01
C GLU A 122 -8.13 1.28 7.83
N ASP A 123 -8.00 0.78 6.60
CA ASP A 123 -8.40 1.50 5.39
C ASP A 123 -8.61 0.53 4.23
N ILE A 124 -9.49 0.90 3.30
CA ILE A 124 -9.63 0.26 2.00
C ILE A 124 -9.63 1.37 0.94
N GLY A 125 -8.56 1.40 0.15
CA GLY A 125 -8.34 2.41 -0.87
C GLY A 125 -8.35 1.82 -2.27
N LYS A 126 -9.02 2.46 -3.22
CA LYS A 126 -8.89 2.11 -4.64
C LYS A 126 -7.91 3.07 -5.30
N PHE A 127 -7.13 2.57 -6.23
CA PHE A 127 -6.11 3.36 -6.91
C PHE A 127 -5.95 2.99 -8.38
N GLN A 128 -5.29 3.88 -9.11
CA GLN A 128 -4.70 3.62 -10.40
C GLN A 128 -3.20 3.92 -10.35
N VAL A 129 -2.39 3.10 -10.99
CA VAL A 129 -0.96 3.37 -11.20
C VAL A 129 -0.84 4.49 -12.23
N GLU A 130 -0.27 5.62 -11.82
CA GLU A 130 -0.03 6.78 -12.69
C GLU A 130 1.34 6.68 -13.37
N GLU A 131 2.37 6.34 -12.60
CA GLU A 131 3.75 6.33 -13.06
C GLU A 131 4.52 5.19 -12.37
N VAL A 132 5.47 4.60 -13.10
CA VAL A 132 6.45 3.66 -12.56
C VAL A 132 7.81 4.09 -13.11
N ASP A 133 8.79 4.24 -12.22
CA ASP A 133 10.16 4.62 -12.54
C ASP A 133 11.13 3.64 -11.85
N GLY A 134 12.28 3.38 -12.49
CA GLY A 134 13.28 2.42 -12.01
C GLY A 134 12.85 0.95 -12.11
N GLU A 135 13.35 0.15 -11.16
CA GLU A 135 13.21 -1.31 -11.10
C GLU A 135 12.33 -1.77 -9.92
N GLY A 136 12.07 -3.08 -9.83
CA GLY A 136 11.35 -3.69 -8.70
C GLY A 136 9.84 -3.83 -8.90
N PHE A 137 9.20 -2.88 -9.58
CA PHE A 137 7.78 -2.98 -9.93
C PHE A 137 7.56 -3.63 -11.30
N ARG A 138 6.69 -4.64 -11.38
CA ARG A 138 6.24 -5.23 -12.66
C ARG A 138 4.98 -4.56 -13.23
N LEU A 139 4.48 -3.54 -12.53
CA LEU A 139 3.23 -2.86 -12.82
C LEU A 139 3.38 -1.91 -14.00
N ARG A 140 2.26 -1.69 -14.70
CA ARG A 140 2.19 -0.75 -15.82
C ARG A 140 1.34 0.46 -15.45
N PRO A 141 1.71 1.67 -15.92
CA PRO A 141 0.81 2.82 -15.86
C PRO A 141 -0.57 2.47 -16.41
N GLY A 142 -1.60 2.89 -15.69
CA GLY A 142 -3.00 2.59 -15.97
C GLY A 142 -3.57 1.39 -15.23
N ALA A 143 -2.75 0.52 -14.63
CA ALA A 143 -3.23 -0.61 -13.82
C ALA A 143 -4.09 -0.12 -12.66
N VAL A 144 -5.23 -0.78 -12.42
CA VAL A 144 -6.18 -0.43 -11.35
C VAL A 144 -6.14 -1.50 -10.30
N GLY A 145 -6.13 -1.09 -9.04
CA GLY A 145 -6.11 -2.00 -7.92
C GLY A 145 -6.81 -1.44 -6.69
N ARG A 146 -6.80 -2.25 -5.64
CA ARG A 146 -7.30 -1.92 -4.32
C ARG A 146 -6.26 -2.31 -3.29
N PHE A 147 -6.05 -1.41 -2.34
CA PHE A 147 -5.37 -1.72 -1.10
C PHE A 147 -6.35 -2.14 -0.01
N ILE A 148 -5.95 -3.13 0.79
CA ILE A 148 -6.49 -3.33 2.14
C ILE A 148 -5.34 -3.09 3.12
N HIS A 149 -5.48 -2.07 3.96
CA HIS A 149 -4.52 -1.77 5.00
C HIS A 149 -5.04 -2.30 6.33
N ALA A 150 -4.18 -3.00 7.07
CA ALA A 150 -4.49 -3.49 8.39
C ALA A 150 -3.33 -3.29 9.37
N SER A 151 -3.66 -3.11 10.63
CA SER A 151 -2.72 -2.97 11.74
C SER A 151 -2.76 -4.21 12.65
N GLY A 152 -1.63 -4.53 13.25
CA GLY A 152 -1.49 -5.56 14.26
C GLY A 152 -0.87 -4.99 15.53
N HIS A 153 -0.55 -5.88 16.48
CA HIS A 153 0.16 -5.52 17.70
C HIS A 153 1.54 -4.89 17.38
N GLU A 154 2.05 -4.04 18.27
CA GLU A 154 3.40 -3.43 18.16
C GLU A 154 3.68 -2.71 16.82
N SER A 155 2.69 -1.99 16.29
CA SER A 155 2.78 -1.27 15.01
C SER A 155 3.02 -2.18 13.80
N ARG A 156 2.78 -3.49 13.92
CA ARG A 156 2.80 -4.38 12.75
C ARG A 156 1.78 -3.89 11.73
N ALA A 157 2.14 -4.01 10.47
CA ALA A 157 1.28 -3.65 9.35
C ALA A 157 1.13 -4.82 8.39
N LEU A 158 -0.05 -4.88 7.79
CA LEU A 158 -0.35 -5.72 6.64
C LEU A 158 -0.95 -4.83 5.55
N VAL A 159 -0.48 -5.00 4.32
CA VAL A 159 -1.03 -4.34 3.14
C VAL A 159 -1.27 -5.38 2.06
N LEU A 160 -2.52 -5.55 1.64
CA LEU A 160 -2.86 -6.33 0.46
C LEU A 160 -2.92 -5.40 -0.76
N GLU A 161 -2.22 -5.77 -1.83
CA GLU A 161 -2.41 -5.29 -3.19
C GLU A 161 -3.26 -6.30 -3.98
N ASP A 162 -4.43 -5.85 -4.44
CA ASP A 162 -5.42 -6.65 -5.18
C ASP A 162 -5.75 -5.94 -6.50
N TYR A 163 -5.26 -6.46 -7.63
CA TYR A 163 -5.29 -5.81 -8.95
C TYR A 163 -6.44 -6.32 -9.82
N GLU A 164 -7.04 -5.42 -10.60
CA GLU A 164 -8.10 -5.80 -11.54
C GLU A 164 -7.55 -6.44 -12.83
N GLY A 165 -8.21 -7.52 -13.27
CA GLY A 165 -8.12 -8.02 -14.64
C GLY A 165 -6.78 -8.63 -15.04
N GLY A 166 -5.97 -9.11 -14.10
CA GLY A 166 -4.66 -9.73 -14.40
C GLY A 166 -3.70 -8.78 -15.15
N GLY A 167 -3.90 -7.46 -15.00
CA GLY A 167 -3.28 -6.40 -15.80
C GLY A 167 -1.78 -6.14 -15.57
N GLY A 168 -1.02 -7.13 -15.10
CA GLY A 168 0.44 -7.07 -14.96
C GLY A 168 0.96 -6.81 -13.53
N GLY A 169 0.10 -6.77 -12.52
CA GLY A 169 0.47 -6.87 -11.12
C GLY A 169 0.20 -8.29 -10.59
N GLU A 170 1.10 -8.81 -9.78
CA GLU A 170 0.84 -10.03 -9.00
C GLU A 170 0.17 -9.58 -7.70
N ASP A 171 -1.02 -10.12 -7.39
CA ASP A 171 -1.67 -9.80 -6.12
C ASP A 171 -0.75 -10.23 -4.99
N THR A 172 -0.50 -9.31 -4.06
CA THR A 172 0.57 -9.48 -3.08
C THR A 172 0.09 -9.01 -1.74
N VAL A 173 0.28 -9.85 -0.72
CA VAL A 173 0.18 -9.42 0.66
C VAL A 173 1.57 -9.12 1.19
N TRP A 174 1.69 -7.96 1.79
CA TRP A 174 2.88 -7.46 2.45
C TRP A 174 2.68 -7.44 3.95
N THR A 175 3.69 -7.84 4.70
CA THR A 175 3.75 -7.65 6.15
C THR A 175 5.02 -6.89 6.55
N GLY A 176 4.91 -6.14 7.64
CA GLY A 176 6.00 -5.32 8.15
C GLY A 176 5.51 -4.41 9.26
N TYR A 177 5.83 -3.12 9.18
CA TYR A 177 5.57 -2.15 10.24
C TYR A 177 5.02 -0.83 9.70
N MET A 178 4.15 -0.19 10.47
CA MET A 178 3.85 1.22 10.30
C MET A 178 4.94 2.05 11.00
N ILE A 179 5.50 3.03 10.29
CA ILE A 179 6.57 3.89 10.79
C ILE A 179 6.18 5.37 10.69
N GLY A 180 6.90 6.23 11.41
CA GLY A 180 6.79 7.67 11.28
C GLY A 180 7.52 8.20 10.04
N GLU A 181 7.19 9.41 9.61
CA GLU A 181 7.89 10.08 8.51
C GLU A 181 9.34 10.43 8.88
N ASP A 182 9.56 10.77 10.15
CA ASP A 182 10.86 11.01 10.78
C ASP A 182 11.76 9.77 10.81
N ALA A 183 11.20 8.58 10.60
CA ALA A 183 11.98 7.36 10.42
C ALA A 183 12.64 7.26 9.04
N VAL A 184 12.29 8.13 8.07
CA VAL A 184 12.88 8.15 6.73
C VAL A 184 13.65 9.45 6.53
N ARG A 185 14.93 9.34 6.22
CA ARG A 185 15.80 10.51 6.00
C ARG A 185 16.69 10.33 4.80
N LYS A 186 17.10 11.46 4.22
CA LYS A 186 18.10 11.49 3.17
C LYS A 186 19.45 11.03 3.69
N GLU A 187 20.25 10.40 2.82
CA GLU A 187 21.68 10.22 3.08
C GLU A 187 22.41 11.56 3.27
#